data_AF-J3FHQ0-F1
#
_entry.id   AF-J3FHQ0-F1
#
_cell.length_a   1.000
_cell.length_b   1.000
_cell.length_c   1.000
_cell.angle_alpha   90.00
_cell.angle_beta   90.00
_cell.angle_gamma   90.00
#
_symmetry.space_group_name_H-M   'P 1'
#
loop_
_entity.id
_entity.type
_entity.pdbx_description
1 polymer ?
#
loop_
_entity_poly.entity_id
_entity_poly.type
_entity_poly.pdbx_seq_one_letter_code
_entity_poly.pdbx_strand_id
1 'polypeptide(L)'
;MSQSSFDPIAESARLRKITAARRKTKYRHSRLDRYAGELIQLRKAGATIAELQRWLRERRVVVVHATVARWMKRQVAGGASNGQIC
;
A
#
# COMPACT_ATOMS: atom_id res chain seq x y z
N MET A 1 -20.32 47.52 -9.23
CA MET A 1 -20.15 46.45 -8.23
C MET A 1 -21.17 45.36 -8.51
N SER A 2 -20.80 44.30 -9.24
CA SER A 2 -21.65 43.11 -9.37
C SER A 2 -20.88 41.95 -8.78
N GLN A 3 -21.28 41.50 -7.59
CA GLN A 3 -20.88 40.19 -7.11
C GLN A 3 -21.58 39.17 -7.99
N SER A 4 -20.87 38.78 -9.05
CA SER A 4 -21.20 37.65 -9.88
C SER A 4 -21.51 36.46 -8.98
N SER A 5 -22.73 35.93 -9.10
CA SER A 5 -23.32 34.86 -8.30
C SER A 5 -22.27 33.84 -7.83
N PHE A 6 -21.78 34.01 -6.59
CA PHE A 6 -20.87 33.06 -5.98
C PHE A 6 -21.73 31.92 -5.44
N ASP A 7 -21.76 30.79 -6.15
CA ASP A 7 -22.46 29.60 -5.71
C ASP A 7 -21.55 28.77 -4.78
N PRO A 8 -21.80 28.80 -3.46
CA PRO A 8 -20.97 28.11 -2.48
C PRO A 8 -21.03 26.58 -2.65
N ILE A 9 -22.09 26.04 -3.24
CA ILE A 9 -22.27 24.60 -3.44
C ILE A 9 -21.34 24.14 -4.56
N ALA A 10 -21.34 24.86 -5.69
CA ALA A 10 -20.45 24.57 -6.81
C ALA A 10 -18.97 24.66 -6.42
N GLU A 11 -18.60 25.70 -5.66
CA GLU A 11 -17.21 25.87 -5.23
C GLU A 11 -16.79 24.81 -4.21
N SER A 12 -17.68 24.42 -3.28
CA SER A 12 -17.38 23.35 -2.33
C SER A 12 -17.20 21.99 -3.01
N ALA A 13 -17.99 21.68 -4.05
CA ALA A 13 -17.86 20.46 -4.84
C ALA A 13 -16.53 20.44 -5.62
N ARG A 14 -16.12 21.59 -6.17
CA ARG A 14 -14.82 21.77 -6.81
C ARG A 14 -13.68 21.55 -5.81
N LEU A 15 -13.74 22.16 -4.63
CA LEU A 15 -12.73 22.00 -3.57
C LEU A 15 -12.63 20.56 -3.07
N ARG A 16 -13.75 19.83 -2.94
CA ARG A 16 -13.79 18.40 -2.58
C ARG A 16 -13.10 17.53 -3.64
N LYS A 17 -13.32 17.81 -4.93
CA LYS A 17 -12.62 17.11 -6.03
C LYS A 17 -11.13 17.39 -6.01
N ILE A 18 -10.71 18.64 -5.76
CA ILE A 18 -9.30 19.03 -5.65
C ILE A 18 -8.63 18.34 -4.46
N THR A 19 -9.29 18.29 -3.30
CA THR A 19 -8.78 17.60 -2.11
C THR A 19 -8.72 16.09 -2.29
N ALA A 20 -9.71 15.47 -2.95
CA ALA A 20 -9.69 14.05 -3.29
C ALA A 20 -8.54 13.70 -4.25
N ALA A 21 -8.30 14.52 -5.28
CA ALA A 21 -7.17 14.35 -6.19
C ALA A 21 -5.81 14.55 -5.50
N ARG A 22 -5.72 15.46 -4.52
CA ARG A 22 -4.53 15.63 -3.65
C ARG A 22 -4.28 14.45 -2.72
N ARG A 23 -5.30 13.65 -2.39
CA ARG A 23 -5.16 12.40 -1.64
C ARG A 23 -4.58 11.25 -2.49
N LYS A 24 -3.72 11.54 -3.48
CA LYS A 24 -2.79 10.56 -4.02
C LYS A 24 -1.75 10.25 -2.94
N THR A 25 -2.10 9.35 -2.04
CA THR A 25 -1.13 8.67 -1.16
C THR A 25 -0.10 8.04 -2.09
N LYS A 26 1.12 8.57 -2.08
CA LYS A 26 2.25 7.93 -2.76
C LYS A 26 2.41 6.56 -2.13
N TYR A 27 2.11 5.51 -2.88
CA TYR A 27 2.37 4.15 -2.46
C TYR A 27 3.90 3.99 -2.41
N ARG A 28 4.47 4.17 -1.22
CA ARG A 28 5.88 3.87 -0.98
C ARG A 28 6.01 2.36 -1.02
N HIS A 29 6.68 1.86 -2.06
CA HIS A 29 7.11 0.47 -2.12
C HIS A 29 7.87 0.15 -0.84
N SER A 30 7.34 -0.81 -0.07
CA SER A 30 8.00 -1.30 1.13
C SER A 30 9.27 -2.04 0.71
N ARG A 31 10.31 -2.01 1.54
CA ARG A 31 11.51 -2.86 1.32
C ARG A 31 11.15 -4.36 1.24
N LEU A 32 10.01 -4.75 1.82
CA LEU A 32 9.42 -6.09 1.71
C LEU A 32 8.87 -6.40 0.31
N ASP A 33 8.46 -5.39 -0.46
CA ASP A 33 7.92 -5.60 -1.81
C ASP A 33 9.00 -6.12 -2.77
N ARG A 34 10.29 -5.86 -2.48
CA ARG A 34 11.42 -6.44 -3.22
C ARG A 34 11.51 -7.96 -3.09
N TYR A 35 11.08 -8.52 -1.96
CA TYR A 35 11.12 -9.95 -1.67
C TYR A 35 9.72 -10.59 -1.70
N ALA A 36 8.76 -9.92 -2.36
CA ALA A 36 7.37 -10.32 -2.29
C ALA A 36 7.14 -11.73 -2.87
N GLY A 37 7.82 -12.04 -3.98
CA GLY A 37 7.73 -13.34 -4.63
C GLY A 37 8.21 -14.47 -3.72
N GLU A 38 9.38 -14.31 -3.12
CA GLU A 38 9.98 -15.30 -2.24
C GLU A 38 9.18 -15.47 -0.95
N LEU A 39 8.68 -14.38 -0.36
CA LEU A 39 7.82 -14.43 0.83
C LEU A 39 6.50 -15.17 0.55
N ILE A 40 5.90 -14.97 -0.64
CA ILE A 40 4.70 -15.68 -1.05
C ILE A 40 4.99 -17.17 -1.27
N GLN A 41 6.11 -17.51 -1.91
CA GLN A 41 6.53 -18.90 -2.10
C GLN A 41 6.77 -19.62 -0.78
N LEU A 42 7.50 -18.99 0.16
CA LEU A 42 7.72 -19.52 1.50
C LEU A 42 6.39 -19.71 2.25
N ARG A 43 5.46 -18.75 2.12
CA ARG A 43 4.13 -18.88 2.74
C ARG A 43 3.31 -20.01 2.11
N LYS A 44 3.40 -20.24 0.81
CA LYS A 44 2.78 -21.39 0.12
C LYS A 44 3.41 -22.72 0.56
N ALA A 45 4.70 -22.73 0.87
CA ALA A 45 5.41 -23.88 1.44
C ALA A 45 5.07 -24.14 2.92
N GLY A 46 4.20 -23.31 3.53
CA GLY A 46 3.77 -23.48 4.92
C GLY A 46 4.58 -22.71 5.96
N ALA A 47 5.53 -21.87 5.53
CA ALA A 47 6.35 -21.11 6.47
C ALA A 47 5.51 -20.12 7.29
N THR A 48 5.81 -20.06 8.58
CA THR A 48 5.23 -19.14 9.55
C THR A 48 5.81 -17.74 9.41
N ILE A 49 5.10 -16.74 9.95
CA ILE A 49 5.53 -15.33 9.89
C ILE A 49 6.87 -15.12 10.61
N ALA A 50 7.15 -15.89 11.67
CA ALA A 50 8.42 -15.85 12.40
C ALA A 50 9.59 -16.36 11.55
N GLU A 51 9.38 -17.41 10.75
CA GLU A 51 10.38 -17.94 9.82
C GLU A 51 10.65 -16.96 8.67
N LEU A 52 9.60 -16.32 8.13
CA LEU A 52 9.75 -15.24 7.15
C LEU A 52 10.59 -14.08 7.72
N GLN A 53 10.38 -13.72 8.99
CA GLN A 53 11.19 -12.70 9.67
C GLN A 53 12.65 -13.13 9.81
N ARG A 54 12.92 -14.40 10.15
CA ARG A 54 14.29 -14.93 10.26
C ARG A 54 15.01 -14.92 8.91
N TRP A 55 14.32 -15.35 7.86
CA TRP A 55 14.81 -15.32 6.48
C TRP A 55 15.11 -13.90 5.96
N LEU A 56 14.33 -12.90 6.40
CA LEU A 56 14.58 -11.49 6.10
C LEU A 56 15.79 -10.92 6.86
N ARG A 57 16.01 -11.36 8.11
CA ARG A 57 17.18 -10.95 8.90
C ARG A 57 18.48 -11.41 8.25
N GLU A 58 18.53 -12.62 7.70
CA GLU A 58 19.69 -13.13 6.94
C GLU A 58 20.03 -12.25 5.74
N ARG A 59 19.02 -11.63 5.11
CA ARG A 59 19.17 -10.71 3.97
C ARG A 59 19.45 -9.26 4.38
N ARG A 60 19.82 -9.02 5.64
CA ARG A 60 20.05 -7.69 6.24
C ARG A 60 18.80 -6.79 6.23
N VAL A 61 17.60 -7.39 6.23
CA VAL A 61 16.33 -6.67 6.33
C VAL A 61 15.74 -6.92 7.72
N VAL A 62 15.99 -5.98 8.63
CA VAL A 62 15.43 -6.03 9.98
C VAL A 62 14.00 -5.47 9.94
N VAL A 63 13.03 -6.36 10.11
CA VAL A 63 11.61 -6.02 10.22
C VAL A 63 11.01 -6.64 11.47
N VAL A 64 10.04 -5.95 12.05
CA VAL A 64 9.25 -6.43 13.18
C VAL A 64 8.18 -7.40 12.67
N HIS A 65 7.85 -8.41 13.48
CA HIS A 65 6.78 -9.38 13.21
C HIS A 65 5.48 -8.72 12.74
N ALA A 66 5.04 -7.65 13.43
CA ALA A 66 3.84 -6.89 13.09
C ALA A 66 3.89 -6.27 11.68
N THR A 67 5.08 -5.87 11.22
CA THR A 67 5.27 -5.33 9.87
C THR A 67 5.06 -6.42 8.82
N VAL A 68 5.58 -7.63 9.05
CA VAL A 68 5.40 -8.78 8.15
C VAL A 68 3.93 -9.21 8.15
N ALA A 69 3.29 -9.31 9.31
CA ALA A 69 1.87 -9.65 9.43
C ALA A 69 0.95 -8.65 8.72
N ARG A 70 1.18 -7.35 8.92
CA ARG A 70 0.44 -6.28 8.24
C ARG A 70 0.67 -6.30 6.74
N TRP A 71 1.92 -6.52 6.31
CA TRP A 71 2.25 -6.65 4.89
C TRP A 71 1.53 -7.84 4.27
N MET A 72 1.50 -8.99 4.95
CA MET A 72 0.81 -10.19 4.48
C MET A 72 -0.70 -9.98 4.39
N LYS A 73 -1.32 -9.32 5.37
CA LYS A 73 -2.73 -8.93 5.32
C LYS A 73 -3.03 -8.05 4.11
N ARG A 74 -2.13 -7.13 3.77
CA ARG A 74 -2.26 -6.29 2.57
C ARG A 74 -2.12 -7.09 1.27
N GLN A 75 -1.22 -8.07 1.22
CA GLN A 75 -1.07 -8.93 0.03
C GLN A 75 -2.29 -9.84 -0.18
N VAL A 76 -2.86 -10.38 0.89
CA VAL A 76 -4.11 -11.16 0.81
C VAL A 76 -5.29 -10.27 0.39
N ALA A 77 -5.38 -9.04 0.91
CA ALA A 77 -6.43 -8.09 0.54
C ALA A 77 -6.23 -7.44 -0.85
N GLY A 78 -4.98 -7.33 -1.32
CA GLY A 78 -4.59 -6.70 -2.59
C GLY A 78 -4.30 -7.68 -3.73
N GLY A 79 -4.46 -8.99 -3.50
CA GLY A 79 -4.22 -10.05 -4.48
C GLY A 79 -5.18 -10.08 -5.67
N ALA A 80 -6.18 -9.19 -5.73
CA ALA A 80 -7.06 -9.02 -6.89
C ALA A 80 -6.49 -8.09 -7.98
N SER A 81 -5.27 -7.55 -7.80
CA SER A 81 -4.65 -6.62 -8.75
C SER A 81 -3.15 -6.87 -8.89
N ASN A 82 -2.78 -7.93 -9.61
CA ASN A 82 -1.47 -8.06 -10.23
C ASN A 82 -1.67 -8.28 -11.74
N GLY A 83 -2.32 -7.31 -12.37
CA GLY A 83 -2.20 -7.05 -13.80
C GLY A 83 -0.98 -6.15 -14.03
N GLN A 84 0.07 -6.75 -14.57
CA GLN A 84 0.92 -6.20 -15.62
C GLN A 84 0.89 -4.66 -15.79
N ILE A 85 1.95 -3.98 -15.39
CA ILE A 85 2.41 -2.75 -16.07
C ILE A 85 3.94 -2.78 -16.07
N CYS A 86 4.48 -3.15 -17.22
CA CYS A 86 5.82 -2.78 -17.69
C CYS A 86 5.81 -1.31 -18.09
#